data_AF-A0A961HYZ4-F1
#
_entry.id   AF-A0A961HYZ4-F1
#
_cell.length_a   1.000
_cell.length_b   1.000
_cell.length_c   1.000
_cell.angle_alpha   90.00
_cell.angle_beta   90.00
_cell.angle_gamma   90.00
#
_symmetry.space_group_name_H-M   'P 1'
#
loop_
_entity.id
_entity.type
_entity.pdbx_description
1 polymer ?
#
loop_
_entity_poly.entity_id
_entity_poly.type
_entity_poly.pdbx_seq_one_letter_code
_entity_poly.pdbx_strand_id
1 'polypeptide(L)'
;MLIRLLAVLLICAAAIGTGDGALAQGSAKDGYEQTRTEALVGRAQRILDNPRASLKVLEEVRAELSRVRDTAQGIVNAGSVEARAIQARIEALGPKPAEGATEAEDIAARREELNNELALANRPIRDANESLKQANFLIGEIDRRIREKGAEQLLTRLPSPLLPSSWAAALRDTDTLVTRFTSDLAQEPAEEGASESRSNLWIAAIVSASLGLLLIFVVTPFVAGRLDRSFETRPPGYRRWHLPVLSTLARFVLPYIGAVLLLIVVPVLGLSAQIIDLLAPQALHIAMMMLIAYWLGHVVFAPTAPSRRMLPLSDGEAAQGVWLFLALGVVAAAEDILELFQTEMRALSGATFPVLA
;
A
#
# COMPACT_ATOMS: atom_id res chain seq x y z
N MET A 1 -50.40 0.37 51.19
CA MET A 1 -49.48 -0.70 51.66
C MET A 1 -49.29 -1.81 50.62
N LEU A 2 -50.36 -2.27 49.93
CA LEU A 2 -50.27 -3.28 48.86
C LEU A 2 -49.38 -2.93 47.65
N ILE A 3 -49.35 -1.65 47.23
CA ILE A 3 -48.54 -1.22 46.06
C ILE A 3 -47.03 -1.24 46.37
N ARG A 4 -46.64 -1.07 47.64
CA ARG A 4 -45.22 -1.15 48.06
C ARG A 4 -44.73 -2.61 48.18
N LEU A 5 -45.62 -3.56 48.48
CA LEU A 5 -45.28 -4.99 48.52
C LEU A 5 -45.09 -5.57 47.11
N LEU A 6 -45.89 -5.13 46.15
CA LEU A 6 -45.78 -5.55 44.74
C LEU A 6 -44.51 -5.03 44.06
N ALA A 7 -44.07 -3.82 44.40
CA ALA A 7 -42.82 -3.24 43.87
C ALA A 7 -41.55 -3.93 44.41
N VAL A 8 -41.56 -4.37 45.68
CA VAL A 8 -40.42 -5.10 46.28
C VAL A 8 -40.31 -6.52 45.71
N LEU A 9 -41.44 -7.17 45.42
CA LEU A 9 -41.46 -8.52 44.86
C LEU A 9 -41.00 -8.56 43.38
N LEU A 10 -41.24 -7.49 42.62
CA LEU A 10 -40.76 -7.33 41.24
C LEU A 10 -39.26 -7.01 41.14
N ILE A 11 -38.68 -6.37 42.16
CA ILE A 11 -37.24 -6.08 42.22
C ILE A 11 -36.45 -7.30 42.69
N CYS A 12 -37.00 -8.14 43.58
CA CYS A 12 -36.36 -9.39 43.98
C CYS A 12 -36.41 -10.48 42.89
N ALA A 13 -37.44 -10.49 42.03
CA ALA A 13 -37.51 -11.44 40.91
C ALA A 13 -36.51 -11.14 39.77
N ALA A 14 -36.07 -9.88 39.64
CA ALA A 14 -35.07 -9.48 38.64
C ALA A 14 -33.61 -9.77 39.06
N ALA A 15 -33.36 -10.00 40.36
CA ALA A 15 -32.01 -10.21 40.89
C ALA A 15 -31.54 -11.68 40.90
N ILE A 16 -32.42 -12.64 40.63
CA ILE A 16 -32.10 -14.08 40.66
C ILE A 16 -31.81 -14.65 39.25
N GLY A 17 -31.98 -13.87 38.18
CA GLY A 17 -32.03 -14.39 36.81
C GLY A 17 -30.81 -14.17 35.89
N THR A 18 -29.67 -13.63 36.35
CA THR A 18 -28.58 -13.23 35.43
C THR A 18 -27.17 -13.70 35.82
N GLY A 19 -27.06 -14.91 36.39
CA GLY A 19 -25.76 -15.53 36.69
C GLY A 19 -25.13 -16.33 35.53
N ASP A 20 -25.93 -16.84 34.58
CA ASP A 20 -25.46 -17.83 33.59
C ASP A 20 -24.95 -17.25 32.25
N GLY A 21 -25.15 -15.94 32.00
CA GLY A 21 -24.80 -15.33 30.70
C GLY A 21 -23.30 -15.10 30.47
N ALA A 22 -22.52 -14.93 31.54
CA ALA A 22 -21.10 -14.56 31.43
C ALA A 22 -20.18 -15.73 31.05
N LEU A 23 -20.49 -16.95 31.52
CA LEU A 23 -19.69 -18.15 31.22
C LEU A 23 -19.95 -18.66 29.79
N ALA A 24 -21.20 -18.52 29.29
CA ALA A 24 -21.56 -18.88 27.92
C ALA A 24 -20.93 -17.93 26.87
N GLN A 25 -20.82 -16.64 27.18
CA GLN A 25 -20.14 -15.67 26.29
C GLN A 25 -18.62 -15.86 26.24
N GLY A 26 -17.98 -16.24 27.34
CA GLY A 26 -16.55 -16.55 27.37
C GLY A 26 -16.21 -17.80 26.54
N SER A 27 -16.94 -18.89 26.74
CA SER A 27 -16.71 -20.15 26.01
C SER A 27 -16.97 -20.03 24.50
N ALA A 28 -17.97 -19.25 24.08
CA ALA A 28 -18.25 -19.05 22.66
C ALA A 28 -17.19 -18.16 21.97
N LYS A 29 -16.67 -17.15 22.68
CA LYS A 29 -15.61 -16.27 22.17
C LYS A 29 -14.27 -17.01 22.07
N ASP A 30 -13.93 -17.81 23.08
CA ASP A 30 -12.69 -18.60 23.08
C ASP A 30 -12.69 -19.66 21.97
N GLY A 31 -13.82 -20.34 21.74
CA GLY A 31 -13.94 -21.31 20.64
C GLY A 31 -13.87 -20.69 19.23
N TYR A 32 -14.38 -19.47 19.06
CA TYR A 32 -14.27 -18.72 17.81
C TYR A 32 -12.82 -18.30 17.53
N GLU A 33 -12.12 -17.77 18.53
CA GLU A 33 -10.71 -17.36 18.41
C GLU A 33 -9.78 -18.57 18.18
N GLN A 34 -10.08 -19.72 18.79
CA GLN A 34 -9.34 -20.96 18.57
C GLN A 34 -9.48 -21.47 17.12
N THR A 35 -10.71 -21.50 16.59
CA THR A 35 -10.97 -21.91 15.19
C THR A 35 -10.25 -20.99 14.20
N ARG A 36 -10.25 -19.68 14.48
CA ARG A 36 -9.54 -18.68 13.67
C ARG A 36 -8.02 -18.90 13.69
N THR A 37 -7.48 -19.24 14.86
CA THR A 37 -6.05 -19.50 15.05
C THR A 37 -5.61 -20.76 14.30
N GLU A 38 -6.38 -21.84 14.36
CA GLU A 38 -6.11 -23.08 13.62
C GLU A 38 -6.15 -22.86 12.10
N ALA A 39 -7.11 -22.08 11.60
CA ALA A 39 -7.19 -21.71 10.20
C ALA A 39 -5.95 -20.90 9.74
N LEU A 40 -5.45 -19.99 10.59
CA LEU A 40 -4.24 -19.22 10.33
C LEU A 40 -2.99 -20.11 10.29
N VAL A 41 -2.85 -21.03 11.23
CA VAL A 41 -1.76 -22.01 11.27
C VAL A 41 -1.74 -22.84 9.99
N GLY A 42 -2.90 -23.39 9.57
CA GLY A 42 -2.99 -24.15 8.33
C GLY A 42 -2.68 -23.31 7.09
N ARG A 43 -3.06 -22.02 7.09
CA ARG A 43 -2.70 -21.07 6.03
C ARG A 43 -1.19 -20.82 5.99
N ALA A 44 -0.56 -20.62 7.15
CA ALA A 44 0.87 -20.38 7.27
C ALA A 44 1.69 -21.57 6.77
N GLN A 45 1.32 -22.79 7.14
CA GLN A 45 1.96 -24.02 6.66
C GLN A 45 1.87 -24.14 5.13
N ARG A 46 0.68 -23.96 4.54
CA ARG A 46 0.51 -23.98 3.07
C ARG A 46 1.36 -22.94 2.36
N ILE A 47 1.55 -21.77 2.95
CA ILE A 47 2.38 -20.69 2.39
C ILE A 47 3.87 -21.02 2.51
N LEU A 48 4.30 -21.62 3.62
CA LEU A 48 5.68 -22.09 3.80
C LEU A 48 6.05 -23.18 2.79
N ASP A 49 5.15 -24.14 2.58
CA ASP A 49 5.33 -25.24 1.62
C ASP A 49 5.30 -24.78 0.17
N ASN A 50 4.68 -23.63 -0.11
CA ASN A 50 4.61 -23.07 -1.45
C ASN A 50 5.89 -22.27 -1.79
N PRO A 51 6.78 -22.77 -2.68
CA PRO A 51 8.01 -22.07 -3.04
C PRO A 51 7.74 -20.73 -3.75
N ARG A 52 6.55 -20.60 -4.32
CA ARG A 52 6.10 -19.42 -5.06
C ARG A 52 5.51 -18.34 -4.16
N ALA A 53 5.34 -18.58 -2.85
CA ALA A 53 4.82 -17.55 -1.94
C ALA A 53 5.58 -16.21 -2.07
N SER A 54 4.82 -15.12 -2.16
CA SER A 54 5.33 -13.76 -2.33
C SER A 54 5.91 -13.25 -1.00
N LEU A 55 6.83 -12.27 -1.05
CA LEU A 55 7.47 -11.74 0.17
C LEU A 55 6.44 -11.06 1.08
N LYS A 56 5.54 -10.26 0.49
CA LYS A 56 4.46 -9.59 1.22
C LYS A 56 3.51 -10.57 1.89
N VAL A 57 3.17 -11.69 1.23
CA VAL A 57 2.29 -12.71 1.83
C VAL A 57 2.98 -13.36 3.05
N LEU A 58 4.28 -13.60 2.97
CA LEU A 58 5.07 -14.08 4.12
C LEU A 58 5.06 -13.05 5.27
N GLU A 59 5.25 -11.77 4.98
CA GLU A 59 5.22 -10.69 5.98
C GLU A 59 3.83 -10.49 6.61
N GLU A 60 2.76 -10.58 5.81
CA GLU A 60 1.38 -10.49 6.29
C GLU A 60 1.05 -11.63 7.27
N VAL A 61 1.39 -12.88 6.91
CA VAL A 61 1.18 -14.02 7.79
C VAL A 61 2.05 -13.94 9.04
N ARG A 62 3.29 -13.45 8.92
CA ARG A 62 4.16 -13.18 10.08
C ARG A 62 3.50 -12.20 11.04
N ALA A 63 2.89 -11.12 10.54
CA ALA A 63 2.21 -10.13 11.35
C ALA A 63 0.95 -10.69 12.03
N GLU A 64 0.19 -11.53 11.33
CA GLU A 64 -0.95 -12.26 11.91
C GLU A 64 -0.50 -13.24 13.01
N LEU A 65 0.55 -14.03 12.79
CA LEU A 65 1.11 -14.94 13.80
C LEU A 65 1.69 -14.20 15.00
N SER A 66 2.30 -13.03 14.80
CA SER A 66 2.77 -12.20 15.92
C SER A 66 1.62 -11.78 16.83
N ARG A 67 0.46 -11.42 16.26
CA ARG A 67 -0.73 -11.08 17.05
C ARG A 67 -1.24 -12.27 17.85
N VAL A 68 -1.27 -13.47 17.25
CA VAL A 68 -1.63 -14.70 17.97
C VAL A 68 -0.65 -14.98 19.11
N ARG A 69 0.66 -14.87 18.86
CA ARG A 69 1.69 -15.04 19.90
C ARG A 69 1.47 -14.06 21.06
N ASP A 70 1.22 -12.79 20.76
CA ASP A 70 1.07 -11.76 21.78
C ASP A 70 -0.20 -11.99 22.63
N THR A 71 -1.31 -12.39 21.99
CA THR A 71 -2.55 -12.79 22.70
C THR A 71 -2.32 -14.01 23.59
N ALA A 72 -1.69 -15.07 23.06
CA ALA A 72 -1.40 -16.29 23.81
C ALA A 72 -0.46 -16.02 24.98
N GLN A 73 0.56 -15.18 24.78
CA GLN A 73 1.47 -14.74 25.85
C GLN A 73 0.70 -13.98 26.94
N GLY A 74 -0.27 -13.15 26.56
CA GLY A 74 -1.16 -12.47 27.50
C GLY A 74 -1.94 -13.43 28.39
N ILE A 75 -2.52 -14.49 27.83
CA ILE A 75 -3.27 -15.53 28.57
C ILE A 75 -2.34 -16.28 29.53
N VAL A 76 -1.17 -16.72 29.05
CA VAL A 76 -0.19 -17.43 29.88
C VAL A 76 0.29 -16.57 31.04
N ASN A 77 0.55 -15.27 30.80
CA ASN A 77 1.00 -14.34 31.82
C ASN A 77 -0.09 -14.01 32.85
N ALA A 78 -1.36 -13.92 32.42
CA ALA A 78 -2.49 -13.69 33.32
C ALA A 78 -2.71 -14.88 34.28
N GLY A 79 -2.45 -16.10 33.81
CA GLY A 79 -2.69 -17.33 34.57
C GLY A 79 -4.17 -17.55 34.88
N SER A 80 -4.47 -18.42 35.85
CA SER A 80 -5.85 -18.73 36.26
C SER A 80 -6.00 -18.55 37.76
N VAL A 81 -6.91 -17.67 38.17
CA VAL A 81 -7.28 -17.47 39.57
C VAL A 81 -7.99 -18.71 40.11
N GLU A 82 -8.87 -19.31 39.30
CA GLU A 82 -9.58 -20.54 39.62
C GLU A 82 -8.61 -21.70 39.85
N ALA A 83 -7.64 -21.90 38.95
CA ALA A 83 -6.64 -22.95 39.11
C ALA A 83 -5.82 -22.75 40.40
N ARG A 84 -5.44 -21.51 40.74
CA ARG A 84 -4.76 -21.21 42.01
C ARG A 84 -5.63 -21.50 43.22
N ALA A 85 -6.93 -21.22 43.15
CA ALA A 85 -7.86 -21.53 44.23
C ALA A 85 -8.04 -23.04 44.43
N ILE A 86 -8.15 -23.82 43.34
CA ILE A 86 -8.23 -25.29 43.39
C ILE A 86 -6.93 -25.89 43.94
N GLN A 87 -5.78 -25.37 43.49
CA GLN A 87 -4.47 -25.77 44.00
C GLN A 87 -4.36 -25.59 45.52
N ALA A 88 -4.83 -24.46 46.06
CA ALA A 88 -4.87 -24.23 47.51
C ALA A 88 -5.79 -25.23 48.24
N ARG A 89 -6.89 -25.68 47.61
CA ARG A 89 -7.76 -26.74 48.18
C ARG A 89 -7.07 -28.10 48.21
N ILE A 90 -6.29 -28.43 47.17
CA ILE A 90 -5.48 -29.66 47.14
C ILE A 90 -4.42 -29.63 48.24
N GLU A 91 -3.75 -28.50 48.42
CA GLU A 91 -2.74 -28.33 49.48
C GLU A 91 -3.34 -28.45 50.88
N ALA A 92 -4.59 -28.01 51.08
CA ALA A 92 -5.31 -28.17 52.34
C ALA A 92 -5.63 -29.63 52.70
N LEU A 93 -5.65 -30.55 51.73
CA LEU A 93 -5.80 -32.00 51.99
C LEU A 93 -4.53 -32.63 52.59
N GLY A 94 -3.41 -31.89 52.64
CA GLY A 94 -2.13 -32.37 53.13
C GLY A 94 -1.26 -33.04 52.05
N PRO A 95 -0.04 -33.47 52.39
CA PRO A 95 0.89 -34.08 51.45
C PRO A 95 0.39 -35.43 50.95
N LYS A 96 0.91 -35.87 49.80
CA LYS A 96 0.65 -37.22 49.29
C LYS A 96 1.20 -38.27 50.28
N PRO A 97 0.56 -39.45 50.40
CA PRO A 97 1.11 -40.54 51.19
C PRO A 97 2.52 -40.92 50.67
N ALA A 98 3.40 -41.31 51.59
CA ALA A 98 4.72 -41.84 51.24
C ALA A 98 4.60 -43.08 50.34
N GLU A 99 5.62 -43.38 49.53
CA GLU A 99 5.63 -44.58 48.68
C GLU A 99 5.32 -45.83 49.52
N GLY A 100 4.24 -46.54 49.18
CA GLY A 100 3.78 -47.74 49.88
C GLY A 100 2.78 -47.50 51.02
N ALA A 101 2.46 -46.25 51.37
CA ALA A 101 1.41 -45.92 52.34
C ALA A 101 0.06 -45.67 51.65
N THR A 102 -1.02 -46.14 52.27
CA THR A 102 -2.39 -45.99 51.74
C THR A 102 -3.06 -44.77 52.38
N GLU A 103 -3.65 -43.91 51.56
CA GLU A 103 -4.48 -42.79 52.00
C GLU A 103 -5.91 -43.27 52.32
N ALA A 104 -6.63 -42.51 53.16
CA ALA A 104 -8.06 -42.79 53.38
C ALA A 104 -8.82 -42.63 52.05
N GLU A 105 -9.72 -43.57 51.77
CA GLU A 105 -10.39 -43.69 50.46
C GLU A 105 -11.17 -42.42 50.07
N ASP A 106 -11.77 -41.74 51.06
CA ASP A 106 -12.48 -40.48 50.90
C ASP A 106 -11.55 -39.31 50.51
N ILE A 107 -10.38 -39.21 51.14
CA ILE A 107 -9.37 -38.18 50.82
C ILE A 107 -8.75 -38.45 49.45
N ALA A 108 -8.48 -39.71 49.12
CA ALA A 108 -7.97 -40.10 47.82
C ALA A 108 -8.95 -39.73 46.69
N ALA A 109 -10.24 -40.07 46.86
CA ALA A 109 -11.30 -39.71 45.91
C ALA A 109 -11.44 -38.19 45.76
N ARG A 110 -11.40 -37.44 46.87
CA ARG A 110 -11.51 -35.98 46.83
C ARG A 110 -10.30 -35.32 46.17
N ARG A 111 -9.09 -35.86 46.40
CA ARG A 111 -7.87 -35.38 45.74
C ARG A 111 -7.92 -35.64 44.23
N GLU A 112 -8.43 -36.79 43.80
CA GLU A 112 -8.61 -37.11 42.39
C GLU A 112 -9.59 -36.14 41.72
N GLU A 113 -10.74 -35.89 42.34
CA GLU A 113 -11.74 -34.92 41.85
C GLU A 113 -11.15 -33.51 41.67
N LEU A 114 -10.46 -32.99 42.68
CA LEU A 114 -9.83 -31.66 42.61
C LEU A 114 -8.72 -31.60 41.57
N ASN A 115 -7.95 -32.67 41.36
CA ASN A 115 -6.95 -32.72 40.29
C ASN A 115 -7.60 -32.68 38.90
N ASN A 116 -8.76 -33.33 38.73
CA ASN A 116 -9.52 -33.26 37.50
C ASN A 116 -10.07 -31.84 37.25
N GLU A 117 -10.62 -31.19 38.28
CA GLU A 117 -11.03 -29.78 38.22
C GLU A 117 -9.84 -28.85 37.88
N LEU A 118 -8.69 -29.07 38.51
CA LEU A 118 -7.47 -28.30 38.24
C LEU A 118 -7.00 -28.46 36.79
N ALA A 119 -7.09 -29.68 36.24
CA ALA A 119 -6.73 -29.95 34.85
C ALA A 119 -7.67 -29.21 33.87
N LEU A 120 -8.96 -29.12 34.19
CA LEU A 120 -9.93 -28.36 33.41
C LEU A 120 -9.70 -26.85 33.52
N ALA A 121 -9.47 -26.33 34.73
CA ALA A 121 -9.20 -24.91 34.97
C ALA A 121 -7.89 -24.42 34.32
N ASN A 122 -6.92 -25.32 34.12
CA ASN A 122 -5.66 -25.02 33.42
C ASN A 122 -5.72 -25.23 31.90
N ARG A 123 -6.82 -25.76 31.35
CA ARG A 123 -6.95 -26.01 29.90
C ARG A 123 -6.63 -24.76 29.06
N PRO A 124 -7.18 -23.56 29.34
CA PRO A 124 -6.90 -22.38 28.51
C PRO A 124 -5.42 -21.97 28.51
N ILE A 125 -4.73 -22.13 29.64
CA ILE A 125 -3.30 -21.83 29.77
C ILE A 125 -2.47 -22.83 28.97
N ARG A 126 -2.88 -24.11 28.97
CA ARG A 126 -2.21 -25.16 28.18
C ARG A 126 -2.38 -24.90 26.69
N ASP A 127 -3.59 -24.59 26.25
CA ASP A 127 -3.92 -24.32 24.86
C ASP A 127 -3.22 -23.04 24.35
N ALA A 128 -3.14 -22.00 25.21
CA ALA A 128 -2.36 -20.80 24.92
C ALA A 128 -0.85 -21.09 24.83
N ASN A 129 -0.29 -21.92 25.70
CA ASN A 129 1.12 -22.33 25.63
C ASN A 129 1.44 -23.10 24.35
N GLU A 130 0.53 -23.97 23.90
CA GLU A 130 0.67 -24.69 22.64
C GLU A 130 0.65 -23.71 21.45
N SER A 131 -0.36 -22.83 21.40
CA SER A 131 -0.49 -21.80 20.37
C SER A 131 0.74 -20.89 20.31
N LEU A 132 1.29 -20.52 21.47
CA LEU A 132 2.49 -19.68 21.56
C LEU A 132 3.73 -20.39 20.97
N LYS A 133 3.94 -21.66 21.33
CA LYS A 133 5.05 -22.45 20.77
C LYS A 133 4.91 -22.62 19.27
N GLN A 134 3.70 -22.91 18.80
CA GLN A 134 3.40 -23.07 17.39
C GLN A 134 3.61 -21.77 16.60
N ALA A 135 3.11 -20.64 17.10
CA ALA A 135 3.30 -19.33 16.49
C ALA A 135 4.79 -18.95 16.41
N ASN A 136 5.56 -19.16 17.48
CA ASN A 136 7.00 -18.90 17.49
C ASN A 136 7.77 -19.76 16.47
N PHE A 137 7.42 -21.05 16.37
CA PHE A 137 8.00 -21.94 15.37
C PHE A 137 7.72 -21.44 13.95
N LEU A 138 6.45 -21.14 13.63
CA LEU A 138 6.05 -20.68 12.30
C LEU A 138 6.64 -19.32 11.93
N ILE A 139 6.73 -18.38 12.89
CA ILE A 139 7.41 -17.09 12.67
C ILE A 139 8.87 -17.31 12.33
N GLY A 140 9.57 -18.19 13.06
CA GLY A 140 10.98 -18.49 12.79
C GLY A 140 11.20 -19.07 11.38
N GLU A 141 10.28 -19.93 10.94
CA GLU A 141 10.33 -20.55 9.62
C GLU A 141 9.99 -19.56 8.49
N ILE A 142 9.03 -18.67 8.72
CA ILE A 142 8.72 -17.57 7.79
C ILE A 142 9.90 -16.61 7.70
N ASP A 143 10.53 -16.25 8.82
CA ASP A 143 11.69 -15.35 8.83
C ASP A 143 12.87 -15.93 8.07
N ARG A 144 13.05 -17.25 8.13
CA ARG A 144 14.04 -17.97 7.31
C ARG A 144 13.70 -17.86 5.83
N ARG A 145 12.45 -18.12 5.44
CA ARG A 145 11.94 -18.01 4.06
C ARG A 145 12.08 -16.60 3.48
N ILE A 146 11.78 -15.59 4.29
CA ILE A 146 11.93 -14.16 3.96
C ILE A 146 13.40 -13.85 3.64
N ARG A 147 14.34 -14.29 4.49
CA ARG A 147 15.78 -14.07 4.27
C ARG A 147 16.27 -14.76 3.00
N GLU A 148 15.86 -16.00 2.73
CA GLU A 148 16.21 -16.74 1.51
C GLU A 148 15.75 -15.99 0.26
N LYS A 149 14.48 -15.56 0.21
CA LYS A 149 13.95 -14.79 -0.93
C LYS A 149 14.56 -13.41 -1.06
N GLY A 150 14.85 -12.72 0.05
CA GLY A 150 15.53 -11.43 0.03
C GLY A 150 16.94 -11.54 -0.55
N ALA A 151 17.70 -12.58 -0.17
CA ALA A 151 19.01 -12.86 -0.74
C ALA A 151 18.92 -13.23 -2.23
N GLU A 152 17.96 -14.05 -2.64
CA GLU A 152 17.72 -14.36 -4.05
C GLU A 152 17.41 -13.10 -4.87
N GLN A 153 16.55 -12.19 -4.38
CA GLN A 153 16.21 -10.94 -5.07
C GLN A 153 17.40 -9.98 -5.19
N LEU A 154 18.31 -9.98 -4.22
CA LEU A 154 19.58 -9.24 -4.29
C LEU A 154 20.57 -9.88 -5.28
N LEU A 155 20.54 -11.21 -5.42
CA LEU A 155 21.39 -11.97 -6.34
C LEU A 155 20.81 -12.07 -7.77
N THR A 156 19.50 -11.85 -7.97
CA THR A 156 18.82 -11.90 -9.28
C THR A 156 18.62 -10.53 -9.95
N ARG A 157 19.06 -9.41 -9.36
CA ARG A 157 19.22 -8.14 -10.11
C ARG A 157 20.60 -8.09 -10.74
N LEU A 158 20.76 -8.55 -11.98
CA LEU A 158 20.38 -7.96 -13.27
C LEU A 158 21.63 -7.31 -13.90
N PRO A 159 21.93 -7.59 -15.18
CA PRO A 159 23.04 -6.97 -15.89
C PRO A 159 22.88 -5.45 -15.85
N SER A 160 24.00 -4.77 -15.57
CA SER A 160 24.09 -3.32 -15.46
C SER A 160 23.32 -2.61 -16.59
N PRO A 161 22.50 -1.58 -16.28
CA PRO A 161 21.79 -0.78 -17.29
C PRO A 161 22.72 0.00 -18.23
N LEU A 162 24.04 -0.11 -18.04
CA LEU A 162 25.09 0.42 -18.89
C LEU A 162 25.47 -0.49 -20.07
N LEU A 163 24.82 -1.64 -20.26
CA LEU A 163 25.09 -2.57 -21.36
C LEU A 163 24.02 -2.49 -22.48
N PRO A 164 24.36 -1.99 -23.69
CA PRO A 164 23.44 -1.78 -24.81
C PRO A 164 22.72 -3.03 -25.34
N SER A 165 23.18 -4.24 -24.99
CA SER A 165 22.63 -5.50 -25.49
C SER A 165 21.25 -5.85 -24.92
N SER A 166 20.86 -5.29 -23.76
CA SER A 166 19.54 -5.50 -23.16
C SER A 166 18.42 -4.75 -23.88
N TRP A 167 18.75 -3.66 -24.58
CA TRP A 167 17.82 -2.87 -25.37
C TRP A 167 17.43 -3.56 -26.68
N ALA A 168 18.32 -4.37 -27.26
CA ALA A 168 18.07 -5.09 -28.50
C ALA A 168 17.08 -6.25 -28.37
N ALA A 169 16.88 -6.78 -27.17
CA ALA A 169 15.86 -7.80 -26.89
C ALA A 169 14.47 -7.17 -26.73
N ALA A 170 14.37 -6.00 -26.08
CA ALA A 170 13.12 -5.25 -25.94
C ALA A 170 12.59 -4.70 -27.29
N LEU A 171 13.49 -4.43 -28.24
CA LEU A 171 13.13 -3.97 -29.59
C LEU A 171 12.70 -5.10 -30.55
N ARG A 172 12.84 -6.38 -30.18
CA ARG A 172 12.35 -7.49 -31.00
C ARG A 172 10.89 -7.87 -30.73
N ASP A 173 10.30 -7.39 -29.63
CA ASP A 173 8.89 -7.61 -29.31
C ASP A 173 7.96 -6.50 -29.85
N THR A 174 8.49 -5.50 -30.56
CA THR A 174 7.67 -4.44 -31.18
C THR A 174 7.03 -4.86 -32.51
N ASP A 175 7.46 -5.98 -33.10
CA ASP A 175 6.94 -6.48 -34.39
C ASP A 175 5.58 -7.20 -34.25
N THR A 176 5.25 -7.68 -33.04
CA THR A 176 3.95 -8.34 -32.75
C THR A 176 2.85 -7.37 -32.33
N LEU A 177 3.19 -6.14 -31.96
CA LEU A 177 2.23 -5.09 -31.59
C LEU A 177 1.65 -4.38 -32.80
N VAL A 178 2.45 -4.18 -33.86
CA VAL A 178 1.99 -3.52 -35.10
C VAL A 178 1.09 -4.45 -35.92
N THR A 179 1.35 -5.75 -35.94
CA THR A 179 0.54 -6.74 -36.67
C THR A 179 -0.82 -7.01 -36.02
N ARG A 180 -0.92 -6.91 -34.68
CA ARG A 180 -2.21 -6.96 -33.95
C ARG A 180 -3.05 -5.68 -34.10
N PHE A 181 -2.39 -4.53 -34.28
CA PHE A 181 -3.07 -3.24 -34.52
C PHE A 181 -3.81 -3.17 -35.86
N THR A 182 -3.43 -3.98 -36.85
CA THR A 182 -4.10 -4.02 -38.16
C THR A 182 -5.15 -5.12 -38.30
N SER A 183 -5.14 -6.15 -37.44
CA SER A 183 -6.12 -7.25 -37.50
C SER A 183 -7.39 -6.97 -36.70
N ASP A 184 -7.32 -6.20 -35.61
CA ASP A 184 -8.50 -5.86 -34.79
C ASP A 184 -9.39 -4.78 -35.42
N LEU A 185 -8.93 -4.13 -36.50
CA LEU A 185 -9.74 -3.17 -37.27
C LEU A 185 -10.67 -3.83 -38.31
N ALA A 186 -10.54 -5.14 -38.55
CA ALA A 186 -11.31 -5.81 -39.61
C ALA A 186 -12.45 -6.69 -39.09
N GLN A 187 -12.45 -7.12 -37.82
CA GLN A 187 -13.42 -8.10 -37.32
C GLN A 187 -13.73 -7.92 -35.83
N GLU A 188 -14.55 -6.95 -35.46
CA GLU A 188 -15.35 -7.11 -34.25
C GLU A 188 -16.78 -6.60 -34.50
N PRO A 189 -17.83 -7.42 -34.24
CA PRO A 189 -19.20 -7.10 -34.65
C PRO A 189 -19.73 -5.95 -33.80
N ALA A 190 -20.27 -4.96 -34.49
CA ALA A 190 -20.93 -3.81 -33.89
C ALA A 190 -22.11 -4.22 -33.01
N GLU A 191 -22.05 -3.91 -31.72
CA GLU A 191 -23.26 -3.67 -30.94
C GLU A 191 -23.82 -2.29 -31.36
N GLU A 192 -25.04 -2.30 -31.91
CA GLU A 192 -25.72 -1.24 -32.70
C GLU A 192 -26.07 0.08 -31.93
N GLY A 193 -25.33 0.46 -30.88
CA GLY A 193 -25.57 1.71 -30.15
C GLY A 193 -24.33 2.47 -29.65
N ALA A 194 -23.13 1.91 -29.78
CA ALA A 194 -21.91 2.45 -29.15
C ALA A 194 -20.92 3.12 -30.12
N SER A 195 -21.09 2.99 -31.45
CA SER A 195 -20.06 3.43 -32.42
C SER A 195 -20.02 4.94 -32.64
N GLU A 196 -21.17 5.64 -32.64
CA GLU A 196 -21.21 7.10 -32.84
C GLU A 196 -20.62 7.87 -31.65
N SER A 197 -20.87 7.39 -30.42
CA SER A 197 -20.33 8.00 -29.19
C SER A 197 -18.82 7.83 -29.10
N ARG A 198 -18.28 6.66 -29.50
CA ARG A 198 -16.84 6.37 -29.41
C ARG A 198 -16.02 7.10 -30.48
N SER A 199 -16.56 7.27 -31.68
CA SER A 199 -15.91 8.05 -32.76
C SER A 199 -15.67 9.52 -32.37
N ASN A 200 -16.67 10.17 -31.74
CA ASN A 200 -16.53 11.54 -31.28
C ASN A 200 -15.48 11.72 -30.16
N LEU A 201 -15.28 10.70 -29.32
CA LEU A 201 -14.27 10.73 -28.25
C LEU A 201 -12.84 10.73 -28.80
N TRP A 202 -12.55 9.98 -29.87
CA TRP A 202 -11.23 9.97 -30.51
C TRP A 202 -10.88 11.30 -31.18
N ILE A 203 -11.86 11.93 -31.84
CA ILE A 203 -11.66 13.25 -32.44
C ILE A 203 -11.37 14.28 -31.34
N ALA A 204 -12.15 14.27 -30.25
CA ALA A 204 -11.90 15.14 -29.10
C ALA A 204 -10.52 14.91 -28.46
N ALA A 205 -10.07 13.65 -28.38
CA ALA A 205 -8.75 13.29 -27.88
C ALA A 205 -7.62 13.82 -28.79
N ILE A 206 -7.71 13.63 -30.11
CA ILE A 206 -6.72 14.13 -31.06
C ILE A 206 -6.65 15.67 -31.00
N VAL A 207 -7.80 16.34 -30.95
CA VAL A 207 -7.86 17.81 -30.83
C VAL A 207 -7.23 18.26 -29.51
N SER A 208 -7.53 17.59 -28.39
CA SER A 208 -6.99 17.92 -27.07
C SER A 208 -5.48 17.70 -27.00
N ALA A 209 -4.98 16.57 -27.52
CA ALA A 209 -3.54 16.29 -27.59
C ALA A 209 -2.81 17.31 -28.47
N SER A 210 -3.36 17.61 -29.65
CA SER A 210 -2.79 18.59 -30.58
C SER A 210 -2.76 19.99 -29.95
N LEU A 211 -3.83 20.40 -29.28
CA LEU A 211 -3.90 21.68 -28.58
C LEU A 211 -2.94 21.73 -27.39
N GLY A 212 -2.83 20.64 -26.62
CA GLY A 212 -1.91 20.55 -25.50
C GLY A 212 -0.44 20.67 -25.94
N LEU A 213 -0.07 19.95 -27.00
CA LEU A 213 1.25 20.03 -27.61
C LEU A 213 1.53 21.43 -28.17
N LEU A 214 0.54 22.01 -28.87
CA LEU A 214 0.63 23.38 -29.39
C LEU A 214 0.86 24.38 -28.26
N LEU A 215 0.14 24.27 -27.14
CA LEU A 215 0.31 25.16 -26.00
C LEU A 215 1.72 25.07 -25.41
N ILE A 216 2.24 23.87 -25.20
CA ILE A 216 3.57 23.65 -24.59
C ILE A 216 4.69 24.11 -25.52
N PHE A 217 4.71 23.65 -26.77
CA PHE A 217 5.86 23.80 -27.65
C PHE A 217 5.83 25.06 -28.53
N VAL A 218 4.64 25.62 -28.78
CA VAL A 218 4.49 26.77 -29.70
C VAL A 218 3.98 28.01 -28.97
N VAL A 219 2.82 27.92 -28.31
CA VAL A 219 2.16 29.11 -27.74
C VAL A 219 2.95 29.66 -26.55
N THR A 220 3.42 28.80 -25.65
CA THR A 220 4.19 29.21 -24.47
C THR A 220 5.45 30.01 -24.83
N PRO A 221 6.40 29.49 -25.63
CA PRO A 221 7.60 30.24 -25.98
C PRO A 221 7.28 31.49 -26.83
N PHE A 222 6.23 31.44 -27.66
CA PHE A 222 5.80 32.59 -28.46
C PHE A 222 5.23 33.73 -27.59
N VAL A 223 4.26 33.44 -26.72
CA VAL A 223 3.60 34.43 -25.86
C VAL A 223 4.59 35.00 -24.86
N ALA A 224 5.35 34.14 -24.17
CA ALA A 224 6.33 34.60 -23.19
C ALA A 224 7.45 35.42 -23.85
N GLY A 225 7.98 34.97 -25.00
CA GLY A 225 8.97 35.72 -25.77
C GLY A 225 8.43 37.05 -26.28
N ARG A 226 7.16 37.14 -26.68
CA ARG A 226 6.52 38.40 -27.09
C ARG A 226 6.35 39.37 -25.92
N LEU A 227 6.00 38.88 -24.74
CA LEU A 227 5.89 39.67 -23.52
C LEU A 227 7.26 40.21 -23.08
N ASP A 228 8.30 39.38 -23.14
CA ASP A 228 9.68 39.77 -22.84
C ASP A 228 10.19 40.83 -23.83
N ARG A 229 10.01 40.63 -25.14
CA ARG A 229 10.37 41.64 -26.15
C ARG A 229 9.59 42.95 -25.99
N SER A 230 8.32 42.86 -25.58
CA SER A 230 7.51 44.04 -25.29
C SER A 230 7.99 44.79 -24.05
N PHE A 231 8.59 44.10 -23.08
CA PHE A 231 9.21 44.71 -21.92
C PHE A 231 10.51 45.44 -22.31
N GLU A 232 11.36 44.80 -23.13
CA GLU A 232 12.64 45.35 -23.59
C GLU A 232 12.48 46.58 -24.49
N THR A 233 11.47 46.59 -25.37
CA THR A 233 11.26 47.72 -26.32
C THR A 233 10.52 48.91 -25.72
N ARG A 234 9.86 48.77 -24.57
CA ARG A 234 9.10 49.85 -23.92
C ARG A 234 9.99 50.69 -22.99
N PRO A 235 9.84 52.03 -22.98
CA PRO A 235 10.65 52.90 -22.14
C PRO A 235 10.47 52.60 -20.64
N PRO A 236 11.48 52.87 -19.79
CA PRO A 236 11.39 52.69 -18.35
C PRO A 236 10.26 53.50 -17.73
N GLY A 237 9.36 52.84 -16.97
CA GLY A 237 8.27 53.50 -16.25
C GLY A 237 7.26 52.54 -15.62
N TYR A 238 6.35 53.08 -14.78
CA TYR A 238 5.29 52.32 -14.11
C TYR A 238 4.41 51.50 -15.07
N ARG A 239 4.24 51.93 -16.32
CA ARG A 239 3.34 51.25 -17.27
C ARG A 239 3.82 49.89 -17.80
N ARG A 240 5.06 49.44 -17.48
CA ARG A 240 5.62 48.15 -17.96
C ARG A 240 5.80 47.06 -16.89
N TRP A 241 5.52 47.33 -15.61
CA TRP A 241 5.80 46.38 -14.49
C TRP A 241 5.04 45.05 -14.60
N HIS A 242 3.87 45.03 -15.26
CA HIS A 242 3.04 43.84 -15.39
C HIS A 242 3.57 42.84 -16.44
N LEU A 243 4.39 43.28 -17.40
CA LEU A 243 4.86 42.41 -18.49
C LEU A 243 5.78 41.28 -17.99
N PRO A 244 6.75 41.53 -17.10
CA PRO A 244 7.52 40.48 -16.44
C PRO A 244 6.67 39.43 -15.74
N VAL A 245 5.66 39.89 -14.98
CA VAL A 245 4.76 39.02 -14.22
C VAL A 245 3.94 38.17 -15.16
N LEU A 246 3.38 38.76 -16.21
CA LEU A 246 2.58 38.05 -17.20
C LEU A 246 3.42 37.05 -18.01
N SER A 247 4.68 37.38 -18.32
CA SER A 247 5.61 36.46 -18.98
C SER A 247 5.90 35.24 -18.09
N THR A 248 6.19 35.48 -16.81
CA THR A 248 6.45 34.42 -15.82
C THR A 248 5.20 33.55 -15.58
N LEU A 249 4.02 34.15 -15.50
CA LEU A 249 2.75 33.42 -15.40
C LEU A 249 2.47 32.60 -16.67
N ALA A 250 2.68 33.18 -17.85
CA ALA A 250 2.47 32.48 -19.12
C ALA A 250 3.34 31.23 -19.24
N ARG A 251 4.59 31.28 -18.77
CA ARG A 251 5.54 30.15 -18.75
C ARG A 251 5.16 29.01 -17.80
N PHE A 252 4.18 29.22 -16.92
CA PHE A 252 3.67 28.19 -16.02
C PHE A 252 2.25 27.76 -16.40
N VAL A 253 1.33 28.72 -16.54
CA VAL A 253 -0.10 28.45 -16.73
C VAL A 253 -0.42 27.82 -18.09
N LEU A 254 0.18 28.30 -19.18
CA LEU A 254 -0.08 27.71 -20.50
C LEU A 254 0.41 26.25 -20.60
N PRO A 255 1.66 25.92 -20.22
CA PRO A 255 2.10 24.53 -20.28
C PRO A 255 1.41 23.64 -19.24
N TYR A 256 0.93 24.19 -18.12
CA TYR A 256 0.04 23.46 -17.20
C TYR A 256 -1.28 23.05 -17.87
N ILE A 257 -1.98 24.00 -18.52
CA ILE A 257 -3.20 23.71 -19.28
C ILE A 257 -2.90 22.67 -20.37
N GLY A 258 -1.78 22.81 -21.07
CA GLY A 258 -1.35 21.84 -22.07
C GLY A 258 -1.12 20.43 -21.51
N ALA A 259 -0.49 20.31 -20.35
CA ALA A 259 -0.29 19.04 -19.67
C ALA A 259 -1.62 18.39 -19.24
N VAL A 260 -2.56 19.18 -18.70
CA VAL A 260 -3.91 18.69 -18.36
C VAL A 260 -4.66 18.19 -19.60
N LEU A 261 -4.59 18.92 -20.72
CA LEU A 261 -5.19 18.48 -21.99
C LEU A 261 -4.61 17.16 -22.50
N LEU A 262 -3.30 16.94 -22.30
CA LEU A 262 -2.66 15.66 -22.64
C LEU A 262 -3.13 14.53 -21.72
N LEU A 263 -3.37 14.80 -20.43
CA LEU A 263 -3.88 13.80 -19.50
C LEU A 263 -5.33 13.37 -19.78
N ILE A 264 -6.15 14.28 -20.32
CA ILE A 264 -7.55 13.98 -20.71
C ILE A 264 -7.62 12.94 -21.85
N VAL A 265 -6.54 12.78 -22.62
CA VAL A 265 -6.45 11.79 -23.71
C VAL A 265 -6.27 10.36 -23.21
N VAL A 266 -5.66 10.18 -22.03
CA VAL A 266 -5.23 8.88 -21.50
C VAL A 266 -6.36 7.84 -21.46
N PRO A 267 -7.60 8.14 -21.00
CA PRO A 267 -8.68 7.16 -20.99
C PRO A 267 -9.16 6.73 -22.37
N VAL A 268 -8.97 7.58 -23.38
CA VAL A 268 -9.40 7.29 -24.75
C VAL A 268 -8.47 6.28 -25.42
N LEU A 269 -7.20 6.22 -25.00
CA LEU A 269 -6.18 5.29 -25.53
C LEU A 269 -6.47 3.80 -25.28
N GLY A 270 -7.59 3.46 -24.63
CA GLY A 270 -7.97 2.07 -24.34
C GLY A 270 -7.12 1.41 -23.24
N LEU A 271 -6.40 2.21 -22.45
CA LEU A 271 -5.68 1.73 -21.27
C LEU A 271 -6.68 1.21 -20.22
N SER A 272 -6.30 0.18 -19.47
CA SER A 272 -7.15 -0.34 -18.40
C SER A 272 -7.32 0.70 -17.29
N ALA A 273 -8.47 0.70 -16.62
CA ALA A 273 -8.75 1.63 -15.53
C ALA A 273 -7.68 1.58 -14.43
N GLN A 274 -7.15 0.39 -14.14
CA GLN A 274 -6.07 0.20 -13.16
C GLN A 274 -4.76 0.90 -13.57
N ILE A 275 -4.41 0.85 -14.86
CA ILE A 275 -3.22 1.52 -15.40
C ILE A 275 -3.44 3.04 -15.33
N ILE A 276 -4.64 3.52 -15.64
CA ILE A 276 -4.97 4.96 -15.58
C ILE A 276 -4.89 5.49 -14.15
N ASP A 277 -5.49 4.80 -13.18
CA ASP A 277 -5.50 5.20 -11.77
C ASP A 277 -4.09 5.23 -11.16
N LEU A 278 -3.20 4.35 -11.64
CA LEU A 278 -1.81 4.31 -11.20
C LEU A 278 -0.96 5.40 -11.88
N LEU A 279 -1.04 5.54 -13.20
CA LEU A 279 -0.14 6.42 -13.95
C LEU A 279 -0.60 7.86 -14.04
N ALA A 280 -1.90 8.16 -14.06
CA ALA A 280 -2.37 9.53 -14.28
C ALA A 280 -1.94 10.51 -13.16
N PRO A 281 -2.03 10.15 -11.86
CA PRO A 281 -1.52 11.02 -10.79
C PRO A 281 0.00 11.23 -10.88
N GLN A 282 0.74 10.19 -11.26
CA GLN A 282 2.20 10.22 -11.38
C GLN A 282 2.66 11.03 -12.59
N ALA A 283 1.99 10.87 -13.72
CA ALA A 283 2.24 11.66 -14.92
C ALA A 283 2.01 13.16 -14.66
N LEU A 284 0.98 13.51 -13.87
CA LEU A 284 0.77 14.90 -13.44
C LEU A 284 1.89 15.40 -12.52
N HIS A 285 2.36 14.57 -11.58
CA HIS A 285 3.47 14.92 -10.69
C HIS A 285 4.76 15.20 -11.47
N ILE A 286 5.13 14.31 -12.39
CA ILE A 286 6.29 14.46 -13.27
C ILE A 286 6.16 15.70 -14.15
N ALA A 287 4.97 15.94 -14.71
CA ALA A 287 4.69 17.15 -15.48
C ALA A 287 4.87 18.41 -14.64
N MET A 288 4.46 18.41 -13.36
CA MET A 288 4.66 19.52 -12.42
C MET A 288 6.14 19.78 -12.12
N MET A 289 6.93 18.74 -11.87
CA MET A 289 8.38 18.90 -11.68
C MET A 289 9.04 19.55 -12.90
N MET A 290 8.73 19.04 -14.09
CA MET A 290 9.24 19.59 -15.36
C MET A 290 8.80 21.05 -15.57
N LEU A 291 7.55 21.36 -15.24
CA LEU A 291 7.00 22.71 -15.34
C LEU A 291 7.71 23.70 -14.42
N ILE A 292 7.91 23.30 -13.15
CA ILE A 292 8.61 24.11 -12.15
C ILE A 292 10.07 24.31 -12.55
N ALA A 293 10.74 23.26 -13.03
CA ALA A 293 12.11 23.35 -13.52
C ALA A 293 12.24 24.33 -14.71
N TYR A 294 11.36 24.20 -15.70
CA TYR A 294 11.30 25.10 -16.85
C TYR A 294 11.04 26.56 -16.43
N TRP A 295 10.06 26.76 -15.55
CA TRP A 295 9.65 28.05 -15.05
C TRP A 295 10.77 28.72 -14.26
N LEU A 296 11.37 28.00 -13.31
CA LEU A 296 12.41 28.50 -12.43
C LEU A 296 13.68 28.86 -13.23
N GLY A 297 14.08 28.03 -14.20
CA GLY A 297 15.17 28.35 -15.11
C GLY A 297 14.95 29.70 -15.81
N HIS A 298 13.75 29.94 -16.33
CA HIS A 298 13.45 31.22 -17.01
C HIS A 298 13.31 32.41 -16.08
N VAL A 299 12.86 32.21 -14.84
CA VAL A 299 12.78 33.28 -13.83
C VAL A 299 14.18 33.70 -13.38
N VAL A 300 15.07 32.74 -13.15
CA VAL A 300 16.42 32.98 -12.63
C VAL A 300 17.35 33.54 -13.72
N PHE A 301 17.37 32.93 -14.90
CA PHE A 301 18.34 33.28 -15.95
C PHE A 301 17.82 34.28 -16.99
N ALA A 302 16.49 34.43 -17.12
CA ALA A 302 15.84 35.37 -18.04
C ALA A 302 16.54 35.49 -19.42
N PRO A 303 16.68 34.41 -20.20
CA PRO A 303 17.47 34.39 -21.43
C PRO A 303 16.94 35.37 -22.49
N THR A 304 15.62 35.59 -22.52
CA THR A 304 14.91 36.44 -23.49
C THR A 304 14.70 37.89 -23.05
N ALA A 305 15.15 38.25 -21.84
CA ALA A 305 15.04 39.61 -21.29
C ALA A 305 16.33 40.02 -20.55
N PRO A 306 17.38 40.45 -21.27
CA PRO A 306 18.67 40.80 -20.69
C PRO A 306 18.60 41.84 -19.56
N SER A 307 17.66 42.79 -19.66
CA SER A 307 17.50 43.85 -18.65
C SER A 307 16.97 43.35 -17.30
N ARG A 308 16.47 42.10 -17.23
CA ARG A 308 15.93 41.48 -16.01
C ARG A 308 16.93 40.55 -15.31
N ARG A 309 18.09 40.30 -15.91
CA ARG A 309 19.06 39.32 -15.36
C ARG A 309 19.64 39.83 -14.04
N MET A 310 19.65 38.95 -13.04
CA MET A 310 20.31 39.22 -11.76
C MET A 310 21.82 38.96 -11.84
N LEU A 311 22.25 38.13 -12.79
CA LEU A 311 23.65 37.75 -13.00
C LEU A 311 24.17 38.37 -14.30
N PRO A 312 25.44 38.82 -14.35
CA PRO A 312 26.05 39.38 -15.55
C PRO A 312 26.43 38.26 -16.53
N LEU A 313 25.43 37.64 -17.14
CA LEU A 313 25.57 36.52 -18.08
C LEU A 313 25.21 36.94 -19.50
N SER A 314 25.91 36.38 -20.48
CA SER A 314 25.51 36.47 -21.89
C SER A 314 24.21 35.71 -22.17
N ASP A 315 23.56 36.00 -23.30
CA ASP A 315 22.32 35.33 -23.71
C ASP A 315 22.50 33.80 -23.85
N GLY A 316 23.68 33.38 -24.33
CA GLY A 316 24.03 31.97 -24.47
C GLY A 316 24.20 31.27 -23.12
N GLU A 317 24.89 31.88 -22.17
CA GLU A 317 25.08 31.34 -20.82
C GLU A 317 23.76 31.28 -20.04
N ALA A 318 22.90 32.29 -20.21
CA ALA A 318 21.56 32.29 -19.63
C ALA A 318 20.70 31.14 -20.20
N ALA A 319 20.77 30.87 -21.51
CA ALA A 319 20.08 29.75 -22.12
C ALA A 319 20.61 28.40 -21.64
N GLN A 320 21.93 28.28 -21.44
CA GLN A 320 22.54 27.10 -20.82
C GLN A 320 22.04 26.90 -19.38
N GLY A 321 21.93 27.96 -18.59
CA GLY A 321 21.37 27.91 -17.24
C GLY A 321 19.94 27.37 -17.20
N VAL A 322 19.09 27.79 -18.14
CA VAL A 322 17.74 27.22 -18.30
C VAL A 322 17.79 25.73 -18.63
N TRP A 323 18.68 25.33 -19.54
CA TRP A 323 18.82 23.93 -19.93
C TRP A 323 19.30 23.07 -18.75
N LEU A 324 20.21 23.56 -17.91
CA LEU A 324 20.66 22.86 -16.71
C LEU A 324 19.52 22.65 -15.69
N PHE A 325 18.66 23.65 -15.50
CA PHE A 325 17.46 23.49 -14.66
C PHE A 325 16.49 22.46 -15.24
N LEU A 326 16.29 22.44 -16.55
CA LEU A 326 15.51 21.40 -17.21
C LEU A 326 16.12 20.01 -17.04
N ALA A 327 17.44 19.88 -17.18
CA ALA A 327 18.14 18.63 -16.95
C ALA A 327 17.98 18.15 -15.50
N LEU A 328 18.03 19.06 -14.52
CA LEU A 328 17.73 18.75 -13.12
C LEU A 328 16.29 18.25 -12.95
N GLY A 329 15.31 18.89 -13.60
CA GLY A 329 13.93 18.44 -13.61
C GLY A 329 13.75 17.03 -14.19
N VAL A 330 14.48 16.70 -15.26
CA VAL A 330 14.50 15.35 -15.84
C VAL A 330 15.10 14.32 -14.88
N VAL A 331 16.19 14.67 -14.19
CA VAL A 331 16.81 13.80 -13.19
C VAL A 331 15.86 13.53 -12.02
N ALA A 332 15.19 14.57 -11.49
CA ALA A 332 14.20 14.43 -10.44
C ALA A 332 13.00 13.57 -10.88
N ALA A 333 12.49 13.80 -12.09
CA ALA A 333 11.43 12.97 -12.65
C ALA A 333 11.86 11.50 -12.83
N ALA A 334 13.11 11.26 -13.23
CA ALA A 334 13.64 9.91 -13.36
C ALA A 334 13.77 9.21 -11.98
N GLU A 335 14.17 9.94 -10.95
CA GLU A 335 14.20 9.46 -9.57
C GLU A 335 12.80 9.03 -9.10
N ASP A 336 11.78 9.87 -9.29
CA ASP A 336 10.39 9.55 -8.97
C ASP A 336 9.88 8.29 -9.70
N ILE A 337 10.18 8.16 -11.00
CA ILE A 337 9.83 6.98 -11.79
C ILE A 337 10.50 5.73 -11.20
N LEU A 338 11.77 5.83 -10.80
CA LEU A 338 12.50 4.72 -10.18
C LEU A 338 11.90 4.34 -8.84
N GLU A 339 11.50 5.31 -8.01
CA GLU A 339 10.83 5.05 -6.73
C GLU A 339 9.46 4.39 -6.92
N LEU A 340 8.68 4.83 -7.91
CA LEU A 340 7.41 4.21 -8.27
C LEU A 340 7.64 2.76 -8.69
N PHE A 341 8.59 2.51 -9.59
CA PHE A 341 8.92 1.17 -10.05
C PHE A 341 9.42 0.28 -8.90
N GLN A 342 10.21 0.82 -7.97
CA GLN A 342 10.63 0.10 -6.76
C GLN A 342 9.44 -0.24 -5.87
N THR A 343 8.51 0.70 -5.68
CA THR A 343 7.33 0.52 -4.84
C THR A 343 6.36 -0.48 -5.45
N GLU A 344 6.14 -0.41 -6.75
CA GLU A 344 5.28 -1.34 -7.47
C GLU A 344 5.92 -2.72 -7.60
N MET A 345 7.24 -2.82 -7.79
CA MET A 345 7.93 -4.11 -7.67
C MET A 345 7.84 -4.68 -6.26
N ARG A 346 7.91 -3.87 -5.20
CA ARG A 346 7.64 -4.32 -3.83
C ARG A 346 6.19 -4.80 -3.68
N ALA A 347 5.24 -4.12 -4.33
CA ALA A 347 3.83 -4.50 -4.34
C ALA A 347 3.54 -5.78 -5.15
N LEU A 348 4.14 -5.95 -6.33
CA LEU A 348 4.00 -7.10 -7.24
C LEU A 348 4.77 -8.32 -6.74
N SER A 349 6.01 -8.14 -6.25
CA SER A 349 6.70 -9.18 -5.47
C SER A 349 5.96 -9.52 -4.17
N GLY A 350 4.95 -8.74 -3.82
CA GLY A 350 3.95 -9.03 -2.81
C GLY A 350 2.61 -9.58 -3.30
N ALA A 351 2.21 -9.34 -4.55
CA ALA A 351 0.86 -9.61 -5.07
C ALA A 351 0.80 -10.74 -6.10
N THR A 352 1.91 -11.16 -6.70
CA THR A 352 1.92 -12.34 -7.58
C THR A 352 1.79 -13.60 -6.72
N PHE A 353 0.56 -14.04 -6.46
CA PHE A 353 -0.03 -15.30 -6.94
C PHE A 353 -1.48 -15.44 -6.41
N PRO A 354 -2.53 -15.11 -7.20
CA PRO A 354 -3.78 -15.84 -7.10
C PRO A 354 -3.57 -17.23 -7.73
N VAL A 355 -3.83 -18.23 -6.91
CA VAL A 355 -3.88 -19.66 -7.22
C VAL A 355 -4.93 -19.89 -8.32
N LEU A 356 -4.53 -20.52 -9.42
CA LEU A 356 -5.47 -21.34 -10.20
C LEU A 356 -5.84 -22.53 -9.31
N ALA A 357 -7.08 -22.53 -8.84
CA ALA A 357 -7.85 -23.70 -8.46
C ALA A 357 -9.12 -23.68 -9.31
#